data_AF-A0A3D6EV84-F1
#
_entry.id   AF-A0A3D6EV84-F1
#
_cell.length_a   1.000
_cell.length_b   1.000
_cell.length_c   1.000
_cell.angle_alpha   90.00
_cell.angle_beta   90.00
_cell.angle_gamma   90.00
#
_symmetry.space_group_name_H-M   'P 1'
#
loop_
_entity.id
_entity.type
_entity.pdbx_description
1 polymer ?
#
loop_
_entity_poly.entity_id
_entity_poly.type
_entity_poly.pdbx_seq_one_letter_code
_entity_poly.pdbx_strand_id
1 'polypeptide(L)'
;MKTVIMFLVCAATSLTSFATVRTVSNNPSTLGQFNTIQAAIDASADSDTVYVYGSPNTYALFTITDKKITVIGPGWAPDKNLPLLALVAGANIRNSPAGGTPDGSEIHGLVFTTTVNASLNAVGGDIGVNNIRIVRCLFNGALNWDLAASGYLIEGSIFYNVLNFNGSNTYQNFLF
;
A
#
# COMPACT_ATOMS: atom_id res chain seq x y z
N MET A 1 -26.89 35.45 -4.68
CA MET A 1 -25.65 35.59 -3.89
C MET A 1 -25.20 34.26 -3.28
N LYS A 2 -26.05 33.53 -2.53
CA LYS A 2 -25.69 32.22 -1.92
C LYS A 2 -25.22 31.17 -2.94
N THR A 3 -25.88 31.08 -4.10
CA THR A 3 -25.53 30.15 -5.18
C THR A 3 -24.17 30.45 -5.83
N VAL A 4 -23.84 31.74 -6.00
CA VAL A 4 -22.55 32.17 -6.56
C VAL A 4 -21.40 31.86 -5.60
N ILE A 5 -21.61 32.07 -4.29
CA ILE A 5 -20.62 31.75 -3.26
C ILE A 5 -20.38 30.23 -3.21
N MET A 6 -21.44 29.42 -3.27
CA MET A 6 -21.30 27.96 -3.27
C MET A 6 -20.53 27.45 -4.51
N PHE A 7 -20.83 28.02 -5.69
CA PHE A 7 -20.09 27.71 -6.92
C PHE A 7 -18.60 28.08 -6.81
N LEU A 8 -18.28 29.24 -6.24
CA LEU A 8 -16.89 29.66 -6.04
C LEU A 8 -16.13 28.75 -5.07
N VAL A 9 -16.78 28.31 -3.98
CA VAL A 9 -16.17 27.39 -3.01
C VAL A 9 -15.90 26.02 -3.65
N CYS A 10 -16.83 25.50 -4.45
CA CYS A 10 -16.62 24.25 -5.20
C CYS A 10 -15.49 24.38 -6.24
N ALA A 11 -15.41 25.51 -6.96
CA ALA A 11 -14.34 25.74 -7.93
C ALA A 11 -12.96 25.84 -7.25
N ALA A 12 -12.86 26.57 -6.15
CA ALA A 12 -11.60 26.76 -5.43
C ALA A 12 -11.05 25.44 -4.82
N THR A 13 -11.93 24.58 -4.32
CA THR A 13 -11.54 23.28 -3.73
C THR A 13 -11.13 22.24 -4.77
N SER A 14 -11.58 22.37 -6.03
CA SER A 14 -11.17 21.49 -7.12
C SER A 14 -9.73 21.71 -7.58
N LEU A 15 -9.19 22.92 -7.39
CA LEU A 15 -7.83 23.28 -7.79
C LEU A 15 -6.75 22.69 -6.86
N THR A 16 -7.12 22.17 -5.70
CA THR A 16 -6.18 21.63 -4.71
C THR A 16 -6.16 20.10 -4.65
N SER A 17 -6.90 19.42 -5.53
CA SER A 17 -6.95 17.95 -5.57
C SER A 17 -6.00 17.40 -6.64
N PHE A 18 -4.72 17.29 -6.29
CA PHE A 18 -3.73 16.59 -7.11
C PHE A 18 -3.23 15.36 -6.35
N ALA A 19 -3.53 14.16 -6.87
CA ALA A 19 -2.89 12.92 -6.44
C ALA A 19 -1.75 12.60 -7.43
N THR A 20 -0.53 12.52 -6.94
CA THR A 20 0.65 12.22 -7.77
C THR A 20 0.81 10.72 -7.93
N VAL A 21 1.12 10.28 -9.16
CA VAL A 21 1.54 8.91 -9.43
C VAL A 21 3.06 8.88 -9.56
N ARG A 22 3.72 8.12 -8.69
CA ARG A 22 5.17 7.90 -8.71
C ARG A 22 5.49 6.53 -9.27
N THR A 23 6.32 6.46 -10.31
CA THR A 23 6.66 5.18 -10.95
C THR A 23 7.96 4.60 -10.41
N VAL A 24 8.00 3.28 -10.22
CA VAL A 24 9.12 2.57 -9.63
C VAL A 24 9.55 1.41 -10.51
N SER A 25 10.84 1.36 -10.85
CA SER A 25 11.48 0.22 -11.52
C SER A 25 12.89 0.01 -10.98
N ASN A 26 13.15 -1.17 -10.40
CA ASN A 26 14.52 -1.60 -10.07
C ASN A 26 15.23 -2.29 -11.25
N ASN A 27 14.60 -2.33 -12.43
CA ASN A 27 15.21 -2.81 -13.66
C ASN A 27 15.79 -1.61 -14.43
N PRO A 28 17.12 -1.55 -14.67
CA PRO A 28 17.74 -0.44 -15.39
C PRO A 28 17.24 -0.29 -16.84
N SER A 29 16.67 -1.35 -17.44
CA SER A 29 16.10 -1.26 -18.80
C SER A 29 14.69 -0.65 -18.84
N THR A 30 14.06 -0.41 -17.68
CA THR A 30 12.70 0.14 -17.57
C THR A 30 12.74 1.48 -16.85
N LEU A 31 12.23 2.52 -17.49
CA LEU A 31 12.29 3.90 -16.98
C LEU A 31 11.24 4.12 -15.87
N GLY A 32 11.67 4.00 -14.61
CA GLY A 32 10.93 4.48 -13.43
C GLY A 32 11.50 5.80 -12.92
N GLN A 33 10.67 6.63 -12.29
CA GLN A 33 11.15 7.84 -11.59
C GLN A 33 12.02 7.49 -10.38
N PHE A 34 11.76 6.36 -9.75
CA PHE A 34 12.52 5.82 -8.63
C PHE A 34 12.96 4.39 -8.92
N ASN A 35 14.07 3.98 -8.30
CA ASN A 35 14.59 2.61 -8.36
C ASN A 35 14.17 1.74 -7.18
N THR A 36 13.57 2.32 -6.15
CA THR A 36 13.06 1.61 -4.96
C THR A 36 11.66 2.10 -4.60
N ILE A 37 10.87 1.20 -4.02
CA ILE A 37 9.51 1.53 -3.55
C ILE A 37 9.58 2.53 -2.39
N GLN A 38 10.56 2.36 -1.49
CA GLN A 38 10.76 3.27 -0.36
C GLN A 38 11.02 4.71 -0.82
N ALA A 39 11.93 4.92 -1.77
CA ALA A 39 12.24 6.29 -2.23
C ALA A 39 11.01 6.97 -2.88
N ALA A 40 10.15 6.20 -3.54
CA ALA A 40 8.88 6.74 -4.06
C ALA A 40 7.90 7.09 -2.94
N ILE A 41 7.74 6.22 -1.93
CA ILE A 41 6.90 6.49 -0.75
C ILE A 41 7.40 7.73 0.00
N ASP A 42 8.71 7.88 0.17
CA ASP A 42 9.31 9.01 0.89
C ASP A 42 9.01 10.32 0.18
N ALA A 43 9.10 10.34 -1.15
CA ALA A 43 8.77 11.50 -1.97
C ALA A 43 7.27 11.79 -2.06
N SER A 44 6.40 10.80 -1.79
CA SER A 44 4.94 10.93 -1.88
C SER A 44 4.33 11.74 -0.75
N ALA A 45 3.33 12.53 -1.11
CA ALA A 45 2.39 13.16 -0.20
C ALA A 45 1.30 12.17 0.23
N ASP A 46 0.47 12.57 1.18
CA ASP A 46 -0.70 11.79 1.59
C ASP A 46 -1.65 11.58 0.40
N SER A 47 -2.21 10.37 0.31
CA SER A 47 -3.12 9.92 -0.73
C SER A 47 -2.52 9.81 -2.15
N ASP A 48 -1.19 9.83 -2.28
CA ASP A 48 -0.51 9.56 -3.55
C ASP A 48 -0.52 8.06 -3.92
N THR A 49 -0.20 7.79 -5.19
CA THR A 49 -0.05 6.43 -5.73
C THR A 49 1.40 6.13 -6.09
N VAL A 50 1.89 4.96 -5.70
CA VAL A 50 3.16 4.39 -6.12
C VAL A 50 2.89 3.24 -7.09
N TYR A 51 3.24 3.41 -8.35
CA TYR A 51 3.07 2.42 -9.41
C TYR A 51 4.38 1.65 -9.64
N VAL A 52 4.37 0.35 -9.35
CA VAL A 52 5.54 -0.52 -9.36
C VAL A 52 5.54 -1.39 -10.62
N TYR A 53 6.59 -1.28 -11.43
CA TYR A 53 6.78 -2.14 -12.60
C TYR A 53 7.22 -3.55 -12.19
N GLY A 54 6.79 -4.54 -12.97
CA GLY A 54 7.34 -5.89 -12.89
C GLY A 54 8.81 -5.92 -13.27
N SER A 55 9.59 -6.78 -12.62
CA SER A 55 11.05 -6.85 -12.79
C SER A 55 11.57 -8.27 -12.57
N PRO A 56 12.67 -8.67 -13.24
CA PRO A 56 13.39 -9.88 -12.88
C PRO A 56 14.08 -9.78 -11.50
N ASN A 57 14.28 -8.56 -10.99
CA ASN A 57 14.95 -8.29 -9.72
C ASN A 57 13.92 -8.11 -8.60
N THR A 58 14.22 -8.67 -7.42
CA THR A 58 13.37 -8.47 -6.22
C THR A 58 13.54 -7.06 -5.65
N TYR A 59 12.44 -6.38 -5.34
CA TYR A 59 12.43 -5.13 -4.61
C TYR A 59 12.70 -5.38 -3.12
N ALA A 60 13.44 -4.47 -2.50
CA ALA A 60 13.62 -4.47 -1.06
C ALA A 60 12.29 -4.26 -0.31
N LEU A 61 12.28 -4.58 0.98
CA LEU A 61 11.16 -4.28 1.86
C LEU A 61 10.96 -2.76 1.91
N PHE A 62 9.69 -2.34 1.96
CA PHE A 62 9.34 -0.94 2.15
C PHE A 62 8.44 -0.74 3.37
N THR A 63 8.38 0.49 3.87
CA THR A 63 7.54 0.90 4.99
C THR A 63 6.71 2.12 4.60
N ILE A 64 5.40 2.03 4.83
CA ILE A 64 4.47 3.16 4.80
C ILE A 64 4.30 3.64 6.24
N THR A 65 4.68 4.87 6.53
CA THR A 65 4.61 5.47 7.86
C THR A 65 3.84 6.79 7.79
N ASP A 66 2.78 6.91 8.60
CA ASP A 66 2.07 8.17 8.89
C ASP A 66 1.48 8.91 7.67
N LYS A 67 1.28 8.21 6.56
CA LYS A 67 0.64 8.74 5.35
C LYS A 67 -0.13 7.64 4.62
N LYS A 68 -1.30 7.97 4.10
CA LYS A 68 -2.09 7.08 3.24
C LYS A 68 -1.42 6.96 1.87
N ILE A 69 -1.07 5.75 1.46
CA ILE A 69 -0.45 5.50 0.14
C ILE A 69 -1.16 4.34 -0.54
N THR A 70 -1.35 4.47 -1.86
CA THR A 70 -1.78 3.36 -2.71
C THR A 70 -0.58 2.80 -3.45
N VAL A 71 -0.23 1.52 -3.26
CA VAL A 71 0.86 0.85 -3.98
C VAL A 71 0.27 -0.13 -4.98
N ILE A 72 0.58 0.02 -6.27
CA ILE A 72 0.02 -0.80 -7.35
C ILE A 72 1.13 -1.48 -8.14
N GLY A 73 1.14 -2.81 -8.09
CA GLY A 73 1.97 -3.66 -8.94
C GLY A 73 1.20 -4.30 -10.10
N PRO A 74 1.88 -5.13 -10.90
CA PRO A 74 1.33 -5.74 -12.11
C PRO A 74 0.31 -6.87 -11.85
N GLY A 75 0.18 -7.37 -10.62
CA GLY A 75 -0.62 -8.55 -10.27
C GLY A 75 0.24 -9.79 -10.00
N TRP A 76 -0.30 -10.76 -9.25
CA TRP A 76 0.37 -12.05 -8.99
C TRP A 76 0.32 -13.03 -10.18
N ALA A 77 -0.64 -12.87 -11.09
CA ALA A 77 -0.74 -13.60 -12.37
C ALA A 77 -1.08 -12.64 -13.51
N PRO A 78 -0.11 -11.88 -14.03
CA PRO A 78 -0.32 -11.00 -15.17
C PRO A 78 -0.43 -11.84 -16.45
N ASP A 79 -1.57 -11.74 -17.15
CA ASP A 79 -1.77 -12.33 -18.47
C ASP A 79 -1.21 -11.39 -19.55
N LYS A 80 0.11 -11.45 -19.78
CA LYS A 80 0.86 -10.58 -20.69
C LYS A 80 1.99 -11.34 -21.38
N ASN A 81 2.41 -10.87 -22.56
CA ASN A 81 3.54 -11.44 -23.31
C ASN A 81 4.85 -11.53 -22.50
N LEU A 82 5.06 -10.60 -21.56
CA LEU A 82 6.14 -10.64 -20.57
C LEU A 82 5.51 -10.53 -19.17
N PRO A 83 5.23 -11.66 -18.51
CA PRO A 83 4.48 -11.68 -17.25
C PRO A 83 5.40 -11.39 -16.05
N LEU A 84 6.16 -10.29 -16.10
CA LEU A 84 7.03 -9.89 -15.01
C LEU A 84 6.21 -9.51 -13.78
N LEU A 85 6.57 -10.09 -12.65
CA LEU A 85 5.97 -9.83 -11.33
C LEU A 85 6.71 -8.70 -10.62
N ALA A 86 6.05 -8.04 -9.67
CA ALA A 86 6.72 -7.22 -8.68
C ALA A 86 6.99 -8.07 -7.44
N LEU A 87 8.11 -8.80 -7.46
CA LEU A 87 8.59 -9.54 -6.29
C LEU A 87 9.12 -8.55 -5.25
N VAL A 88 8.58 -8.56 -4.04
CA VAL A 88 8.95 -7.64 -2.96
C VAL A 88 9.32 -8.44 -1.73
N ALA A 89 10.43 -8.07 -1.07
CA ALA A 89 10.85 -8.76 0.13
C ALA A 89 9.76 -8.75 1.21
N GLY A 90 9.11 -7.61 1.46
CA GLY A 90 8.02 -7.50 2.42
C GLY A 90 7.47 -6.09 2.44
N ALA A 91 6.53 -5.83 3.34
CA ALA A 91 6.00 -4.50 3.56
C ALA A 91 5.63 -4.29 5.03
N ASN A 92 5.86 -3.09 5.52
CA ASN A 92 5.39 -2.65 6.83
C ASN A 92 4.45 -1.46 6.66
N ILE A 93 3.32 -1.49 7.35
CA ILE A 93 2.43 -0.34 7.49
C ILE A 93 2.43 0.03 8.96
N ARG A 94 2.86 1.25 9.26
CA ARG A 94 3.10 1.71 10.63
C ARG A 94 2.41 3.05 10.87
N ASN A 95 1.67 3.14 11.96
CA ASN A 95 1.07 4.38 12.44
C ASN A 95 1.76 4.80 13.73
N SER A 96 2.68 5.74 13.62
CA SER A 96 3.46 6.29 14.71
C SER A 96 2.70 7.42 15.41
N PRO A 97 3.10 7.79 16.63
CA PRO A 97 2.47 8.90 17.35
C PRO A 97 2.85 10.29 16.79
N ALA A 98 3.68 10.38 15.74
CA ALA A 98 4.22 11.64 15.21
C ALA A 98 3.21 12.48 14.40
N GLY A 99 2.00 11.97 14.16
CA GLY A 99 0.93 12.65 13.42
C GLY A 99 0.91 12.30 11.93
N GLY A 100 -0.29 12.34 11.34
CA GLY A 100 -0.59 11.68 10.07
C GLY A 100 -1.29 10.33 10.31
N THR A 101 -1.67 9.62 9.25
CA THR A 101 -2.20 8.25 9.38
C THR A 101 -2.05 7.48 8.07
N PRO A 102 -1.58 6.22 8.10
CA PRO A 102 -1.62 5.34 6.95
C PRO A 102 -2.99 4.67 6.74
N ASP A 103 -3.99 5.00 7.56
CA ASP A 103 -5.34 4.45 7.43
C ASP A 103 -5.89 4.64 6.01
N GLY A 104 -6.53 3.60 5.48
CA GLY A 104 -7.04 3.62 4.12
C GLY A 104 -5.97 3.40 3.03
N SER A 105 -4.72 3.07 3.40
CA SER A 105 -3.71 2.66 2.42
C SER A 105 -4.13 1.37 1.71
N GLU A 106 -3.70 1.24 0.46
CA GLU A 106 -4.03 0.07 -0.35
C GLU A 106 -2.77 -0.54 -0.97
N ILE A 107 -2.70 -1.87 -1.00
CA ILE A 107 -1.61 -2.62 -1.62
C ILE A 107 -2.17 -3.60 -2.64
N HIS A 108 -1.78 -3.40 -3.89
CA HIS A 108 -2.34 -4.08 -5.04
C HIS A 108 -1.25 -4.82 -5.81
N GLY A 109 -1.52 -6.06 -6.21
CA GLY A 109 -0.78 -6.69 -7.29
C GLY A 109 0.70 -6.97 -7.01
N LEU A 110 1.10 -7.12 -5.75
CA LEU A 110 2.47 -7.42 -5.34
C LEU A 110 2.63 -8.89 -4.94
N VAL A 111 3.84 -9.40 -5.10
CA VAL A 111 4.21 -10.76 -4.71
C VAL A 111 5.23 -10.68 -3.59
N PHE A 112 4.82 -10.99 -2.36
CA PHE A 112 5.66 -10.89 -1.18
C PHE A 112 6.42 -12.20 -0.94
N THR A 113 7.73 -12.11 -0.78
CA THR A 113 8.59 -13.28 -0.50
C THR A 113 8.79 -13.52 0.99
N THR A 114 8.65 -12.49 1.82
CA THR A 114 8.69 -12.57 3.29
C THR A 114 7.47 -11.88 3.89
N THR A 115 7.53 -11.59 5.19
CA THR A 115 6.41 -11.10 6.00
C THR A 115 5.91 -9.72 5.56
N VAL A 116 4.60 -9.54 5.59
CA VAL A 116 3.93 -8.24 5.55
C VAL A 116 3.28 -7.98 6.90
N ASN A 117 3.58 -6.84 7.51
CA ASN A 117 2.99 -6.41 8.77
C ASN A 117 2.10 -5.19 8.51
N ALA A 118 0.80 -5.35 8.70
CA ALA A 118 -0.13 -4.24 8.73
C ALA A 118 -0.40 -3.86 10.19
N SER A 119 -0.11 -2.62 10.57
CA SER A 119 -0.04 -2.17 11.98
C SER A 119 1.19 -2.70 12.74
N LEU A 120 2.39 -2.49 12.17
CA LEU A 120 3.63 -2.88 12.84
C LEU A 120 3.83 -2.14 14.16
N ASN A 121 3.99 -2.90 15.26
CA ASN A 121 4.42 -2.38 16.57
C ASN A 121 5.95 -2.29 16.66
N ALA A 122 6.55 -1.30 16.00
CA ALA A 122 8.01 -1.16 15.96
C ALA A 122 8.56 -0.34 17.14
N VAL A 123 7.80 0.66 17.59
CA VAL A 123 8.22 1.59 18.65
C VAL A 123 7.08 1.79 19.64
N GLY A 124 7.42 2.03 20.91
CA GLY A 124 6.42 2.33 21.94
C GLY A 124 5.54 3.53 21.56
N GLY A 125 4.23 3.32 21.61
CA GLY A 125 3.24 4.33 21.23
C GLY A 125 2.74 4.24 19.78
N ASP A 126 3.24 3.28 18.99
CA ASP A 126 2.60 2.92 17.72
C ASP A 126 1.14 2.49 17.98
N ILE A 127 0.24 2.88 17.08
CA ILE A 127 -1.20 2.61 17.16
C ILE A 127 -1.66 1.76 15.98
N GLY A 128 -2.86 1.19 16.08
CA GLY A 128 -3.45 0.38 15.00
C GLY A 128 -3.65 1.16 13.72
N VAL A 129 -3.44 0.49 12.58
CA VAL A 129 -3.70 1.00 11.23
C VAL A 129 -5.02 0.44 10.71
N ASN A 130 -5.97 1.28 10.39
CA ASN A 130 -7.33 0.89 10.00
C ASN A 130 -7.58 0.98 8.50
N ASN A 131 -8.65 0.30 8.05
CA ASN A 131 -9.21 0.44 6.71
C ASN A 131 -8.25 0.05 5.57
N ILE A 132 -7.33 -0.89 5.81
CA ILE A 132 -6.36 -1.32 4.79
C ILE A 132 -6.98 -2.28 3.79
N ARG A 133 -6.67 -2.05 2.51
CA ARG A 133 -7.12 -2.90 1.40
C ARG A 133 -5.92 -3.62 0.78
N ILE A 134 -6.02 -4.94 0.70
CA ILE A 134 -5.01 -5.79 0.06
C ILE A 134 -5.69 -6.53 -1.08
N VAL A 135 -5.28 -6.23 -2.32
CA VAL A 135 -6.00 -6.67 -3.51
C VAL A 135 -5.05 -7.35 -4.47
N ARG A 136 -5.39 -8.57 -4.90
CA ARG A 136 -4.62 -9.32 -5.90
C ARG A 136 -3.14 -9.44 -5.55
N CYS A 137 -2.83 -9.67 -4.27
CA CYS A 137 -1.46 -9.91 -3.80
C CYS A 137 -1.22 -11.41 -3.62
N LEU A 138 0.05 -11.82 -3.62
CA LEU A 138 0.46 -13.19 -3.30
C LEU A 138 1.45 -13.15 -2.14
N PHE A 139 1.20 -13.96 -1.12
CA PHE A 139 1.98 -14.01 0.11
C PHE A 139 2.69 -15.37 0.22
N ASN A 140 4.01 -15.38 -0.01
CA ASN A 140 4.86 -16.53 0.33
C ASN A 140 5.34 -16.47 1.80
N GLY A 141 5.41 -15.26 2.36
CA GLY A 141 5.57 -15.02 3.79
C GLY A 141 4.24 -14.85 4.51
N ALA A 142 4.30 -14.61 5.82
CA ALA A 142 3.11 -14.36 6.62
C ALA A 142 2.52 -12.97 6.35
N LEU A 143 1.20 -12.84 6.47
CA LEU A 143 0.54 -11.54 6.61
C LEU A 143 0.04 -11.41 8.05
N ASN A 144 0.59 -10.44 8.77
CA ASN A 144 0.34 -10.21 10.19
C ASN A 144 -0.40 -8.88 10.42
N TRP A 145 -1.25 -8.88 11.44
CA TRP A 145 -1.82 -7.67 12.02
C TRP A 145 -1.59 -7.61 13.51
N ASP A 146 -1.18 -6.44 14.01
CA ASP A 146 -1.04 -6.16 15.43
C ASP A 146 -1.88 -4.92 15.84
N LEU A 147 -1.85 -4.56 17.13
CA LEU A 147 -2.32 -3.28 17.66
C LEU A 147 -3.82 -2.93 17.48
N ALA A 148 -4.75 -3.83 17.80
CA ALA A 148 -6.20 -3.56 17.90
C ALA A 148 -6.76 -2.73 16.72
N ALA A 149 -6.41 -3.13 15.52
CA ALA A 149 -6.69 -2.44 14.28
C ALA A 149 -7.91 -3.05 13.54
N SER A 150 -8.59 -2.28 12.69
CA SER A 150 -9.88 -2.71 12.14
C SER A 150 -10.11 -2.29 10.69
N GLY A 151 -11.05 -2.93 10.01
CA GLY A 151 -11.48 -2.53 8.66
C GLY A 151 -10.62 -3.11 7.54
N TYR A 152 -10.07 -4.30 7.72
CA TYR A 152 -9.25 -4.95 6.70
C TYR A 152 -10.11 -5.61 5.63
N LEU A 153 -9.77 -5.34 4.37
CA LEU A 153 -10.32 -5.98 3.18
C LEU A 153 -9.21 -6.74 2.45
N ILE A 154 -9.47 -8.01 2.13
CA ILE A 154 -8.55 -8.83 1.34
C ILE A 154 -9.30 -9.48 0.19
N GLU A 155 -8.94 -9.13 -1.04
CA GLU A 155 -9.65 -9.58 -2.24
C GLU A 155 -8.70 -10.21 -3.26
N GLY A 156 -9.05 -11.40 -3.76
CA GLY A 156 -8.36 -12.04 -4.88
C GLY A 156 -6.88 -12.33 -4.62
N SER A 157 -6.51 -12.50 -3.35
CA SER A 157 -5.13 -12.71 -2.90
C SER A 157 -4.86 -14.18 -2.60
N ILE A 158 -3.62 -14.62 -2.81
CA ILE A 158 -3.18 -16.00 -2.56
C ILE A 158 -2.23 -16.04 -1.36
N PHE A 159 -2.41 -17.03 -0.49
CA PHE A 159 -1.58 -17.26 0.68
C PHE A 159 -0.95 -18.65 0.61
N TYR A 160 0.39 -18.72 0.54
CA TYR A 160 1.14 -19.97 0.65
C TYR A 160 1.72 -20.21 2.05
N ASN A 161 1.44 -19.29 2.98
CA ASN A 161 1.92 -19.31 4.34
C ASN A 161 0.78 -18.84 5.27
N VAL A 162 1.12 -18.40 6.48
CA VAL A 162 0.17 -18.06 7.54
C VAL A 162 -0.47 -16.69 7.30
N LEU A 163 -1.78 -16.65 7.51
CA LEU A 163 -2.56 -15.44 7.72
C LEU A 163 -2.81 -15.30 9.22
N ASN A 164 -2.18 -14.32 9.88
CA ASN A 164 -2.21 -14.23 11.34
C ASN A 164 -3.02 -13.03 11.85
N PHE A 165 -4.12 -13.31 12.52
CA PHE A 165 -5.02 -12.33 13.10
C PHE A 165 -4.76 -12.14 14.61
N ASN A 166 -3.87 -11.22 14.99
CA ASN A 166 -3.61 -10.96 16.41
C ASN A 166 -4.46 -9.81 16.96
N GLY A 167 -5.23 -10.05 18.02
CA GLY A 167 -5.98 -9.02 18.76
C GLY A 167 -7.45 -8.89 18.37
N SER A 168 -8.14 -7.90 18.96
CA SER A 168 -9.56 -7.62 18.77
C SER A 168 -9.83 -6.86 17.46
N ASN A 169 -9.62 -7.52 16.33
CA ASN A 169 -9.71 -6.89 15.01
C ASN A 169 -10.97 -7.34 14.26
N THR A 170 -11.57 -6.45 13.47
CA THR A 170 -12.71 -6.76 12.59
C THR A 170 -12.22 -6.94 11.15
N TYR A 171 -12.49 -8.13 10.59
CA TYR A 171 -12.11 -8.51 9.23
C TYR A 171 -13.35 -8.75 8.37
N GLN A 172 -13.33 -8.31 7.11
CA GLN A 172 -14.46 -8.45 6.22
C GLN A 172 -14.02 -8.90 4.82
N ASN A 173 -14.90 -9.65 4.15
CA ASN A 173 -14.81 -9.98 2.73
C ASN A 173 -13.48 -10.65 2.32
N PHE A 174 -13.16 -11.80 2.91
CA PHE A 174 -12.15 -12.71 2.35
C PHE A 174 -12.74 -13.43 1.15
N LEU A 175 -12.47 -12.91 -0.05
CA LEU A 175 -12.82 -13.59 -1.29
C LEU A 175 -11.56 -14.30 -1.80
N PHE A 176 -11.55 -15.63 -1.64
CA PHE A 176 -10.55 -16.53 -2.20
C PHE A 176 -10.89 -16.84 -3.66
#